data_AF-A0A0D6L7Z9-F1
#
_entry.id   AF-A0A0D6L7Z9-F1
#
_cell.length_a   1.000
_cell.length_b   1.000
_cell.length_c   1.000
_cell.angle_alpha   90.00
_cell.angle_beta   90.00
_cell.angle_gamma   90.00
#
_symmetry.space_group_name_H-M   'P 1'
#
loop_
_entity.id
_entity.type
_entity.pdbx_description
1 polymer ?
#
loop_
_entity_poly.entity_id
_entity_poly.type
_entity_poly.pdbx_seq_one_letter_code
_entity_poly.pdbx_strand_id
1 'polypeptide(L)'
;MILSDHVVISHRIPDGLFWVAANEAKKETHALFNYTDPGFSYSGHPLASSVEQWTVMHHIDRKAVERSKAAYSAIAITKRLTLLGLRERELRFGVAPNQVSSSIGNCPIPTLEICPPTYYRSYSGLCNNVAQPEWGTSHTALSRMLKPAYADGVSTPREAVSGGTLPPVRGLSLTLFSPISNSHPTVTTLFAHWMQFISSDMINLVETQALIDGQPRPFPCCRRGFSHPECDVVDVPKADPAYRNKLTCLPHARTMVAPKLACALGPREQANMVSSYLDGSVIYGSSPERAKQLRSFSQGNLRTHGSTGELPQIDIKAKCQAEGRCALSGSDDVNILPGVTALHTIFIKQHNRMARLLREQNRHWPDAKLFEEARRIVIAQLQHITYNEFLPIMLGRENIKKYGLALHQSGFDSDYDMSIEGAVLNEFAVTFPYILWTLLPQDKLFTSFNNPNRVYESRGSDNILRHLLSTNIARPSLRVNDEVKNEFLKDQFDIGLDLISIALKQGRDHGIPAYTVRSFHELKEYFVEDPKVEYINTIYENVDDIDLLVGVLAEQPLKGSLFGPTMACIAGKQFQRTTQEAVTEMINDSDPIRSDGYIIATEKRVLL
;
A
#
# COMPACT_ATOMS: atom_id res chain seq x y z
N MET A 1 32.80 -29.74 -5.75
CA MET A 1 33.12 -30.25 -7.09
C MET A 1 33.04 -29.06 -8.04
N ILE A 2 34.13 -28.79 -8.75
CA ILE A 2 34.44 -27.57 -9.49
C ILE A 2 33.36 -27.25 -10.52
N LEU A 3 32.81 -26.03 -10.51
CA LEU A 3 32.08 -25.46 -11.65
C LEU A 3 32.67 -24.08 -11.97
N SER A 4 33.61 -24.16 -12.90
CA SER A 4 34.09 -23.15 -13.85
C SER A 4 33.72 -21.68 -13.61
N ASP A 5 34.75 -20.92 -13.26
CA ASP A 5 34.89 -19.49 -13.51
C ASP A 5 34.67 -19.16 -15.01
N HIS A 6 33.45 -18.79 -15.37
CA HIS A 6 33.27 -17.83 -16.45
C HIS A 6 33.40 -16.43 -15.84
N VAL A 7 34.63 -15.94 -15.72
CA VAL A 7 34.91 -14.51 -15.55
C VAL A 7 34.41 -13.80 -16.81
N VAL A 8 33.13 -13.43 -16.80
CA VAL A 8 32.56 -12.53 -17.80
C VAL A 8 32.95 -11.12 -17.38
N ILE A 9 33.87 -10.52 -18.13
CA ILE A 9 34.36 -9.15 -17.94
C ILE A 9 33.15 -8.21 -17.93
N SER A 10 32.71 -7.79 -16.74
CA SER A 10 31.83 -6.63 -16.59
C SER A 10 32.63 -5.42 -17.09
N HIS A 11 32.17 -4.79 -18.16
CA HIS A 11 32.75 -3.53 -18.59
C HIS A 11 32.48 -2.49 -17.50
N ARG A 12 33.51 -2.19 -16.71
CA ARG A 12 33.48 -1.13 -15.71
C ARG A 12 33.14 0.18 -16.42
N ILE A 13 32.15 0.90 -15.92
CA ILE A 13 31.79 2.21 -16.45
C ILE A 13 32.95 3.15 -16.12
N PRO A 14 33.50 3.91 -17.09
CA PRO A 14 34.58 4.85 -16.83
C PRO A 14 34.20 5.84 -15.74
N ASP A 15 35.07 6.01 -14.72
CA ASP A 15 34.76 6.85 -13.55
C ASP A 15 34.41 8.29 -13.94
N GLY A 16 35.09 8.85 -14.95
CA GLY A 16 34.81 10.18 -15.47
C GLY A 16 33.42 10.29 -16.11
N LEU A 17 32.97 9.25 -16.82
CA LEU A 17 31.64 9.22 -17.42
C LEU A 17 30.56 9.19 -16.34
N PHE A 18 30.72 8.30 -15.35
CA PHE A 18 29.82 8.21 -14.22
C PHE A 18 29.75 9.54 -13.43
N TRP A 19 30.89 10.18 -13.18
CA TRP A 19 30.95 11.42 -12.42
C TRP A 19 30.20 12.58 -13.10
N VAL A 20 30.32 12.70 -14.44
CA VAL A 20 29.55 13.68 -15.21
C VAL A 20 28.05 13.40 -15.08
N ALA A 21 27.63 12.15 -15.30
CA ALA A 21 26.22 11.76 -15.17
C ALA A 21 25.66 12.04 -13.76
N ALA A 22 26.43 11.73 -12.71
CA ALA A 22 26.06 11.97 -11.32
C ALA A 22 25.89 13.46 -10.98
N ASN A 23 26.82 14.30 -11.43
CA ASN A 23 26.75 15.74 -11.18
C ASN A 23 25.57 16.40 -11.88
N GLU A 24 25.27 16.01 -13.13
CA GLU A 24 24.11 16.51 -13.85
C GLU A 24 22.79 16.06 -13.21
N ALA A 25 22.70 14.77 -12.87
CA ALA A 25 21.54 14.20 -12.18
C ALA A 25 21.25 14.88 -10.84
N LYS A 26 22.30 15.24 -10.07
CA LYS A 26 22.14 15.97 -8.82
C LYS A 26 21.58 17.38 -9.02
N LYS A 27 22.07 18.10 -10.04
CA LYS A 27 21.54 19.43 -10.39
C LYS A 27 20.08 19.37 -10.82
N GLU A 28 19.75 18.39 -11.67
CA GLU A 28 18.36 18.12 -12.11
C GLU A 28 17.46 17.81 -10.91
N THR A 29 17.88 16.89 -10.04
CA THR A 29 17.12 16.53 -8.84
C THR A 29 16.92 17.73 -7.92
N HIS A 30 17.96 18.53 -7.65
CA HIS A 30 17.81 19.72 -6.82
C HIS A 30 16.79 20.72 -7.38
N ALA A 31 16.70 20.84 -8.72
CA ALA A 31 15.71 21.71 -9.35
C ALA A 31 14.28 21.19 -9.17
N LEU A 32 14.05 19.86 -9.20
CA LEU A 32 12.72 19.26 -9.00
C LEU A 32 12.14 19.55 -7.62
N PHE A 33 12.98 19.62 -6.59
CA PHE A 33 12.55 19.88 -5.20
C PHE A 33 12.58 21.36 -4.83
N ASN A 34 12.87 22.26 -5.77
CA ASN A 34 12.90 23.69 -5.54
C ASN A 34 11.52 24.32 -5.77
N TYR A 35 10.67 24.26 -4.75
CA TYR A 35 9.29 24.75 -4.82
C TYR A 35 9.22 26.27 -4.58
N THR A 36 9.61 27.07 -5.57
CA THR A 36 9.54 28.54 -5.48
C THR A 36 8.22 29.12 -6.01
N ASP A 37 7.34 28.29 -6.57
CA ASP A 37 6.07 28.72 -7.14
C ASP A 37 5.08 29.09 -6.02
N PRO A 38 4.67 30.36 -5.87
CA PRO A 38 3.70 30.75 -4.85
C PRO A 38 2.31 30.12 -5.07
N GLY A 39 2.03 29.59 -6.27
CA GLY A 39 0.78 28.95 -6.64
C GLY A 39 0.68 27.44 -6.35
N PHE A 40 1.49 26.90 -5.44
CA PHE A 40 1.23 25.60 -4.80
C PHE A 40 0.00 25.61 -3.87
N SER A 41 -0.72 26.73 -3.77
CA SER A 41 -2.08 26.77 -3.21
C SER A 41 -3.07 26.24 -4.24
N TYR A 42 -3.66 25.06 -4.00
CA TYR A 42 -4.56 24.37 -4.94
C TYR A 42 -5.94 25.03 -5.12
N SER A 43 -6.17 26.17 -4.48
CA SER A 43 -7.48 26.78 -4.21
C SER A 43 -8.34 27.17 -5.42
N GLY A 44 -7.87 26.98 -6.66
CA GLY A 44 -8.60 27.35 -7.88
C GLY A 44 -9.12 26.19 -8.73
N HIS A 45 -8.73 24.94 -8.46
CA HIS A 45 -9.21 23.79 -9.24
C HIS A 45 -10.56 23.28 -8.68
N PRO A 46 -11.55 22.89 -9.50
CA PRO A 46 -12.83 22.37 -8.99
C PRO A 46 -12.72 21.09 -8.14
N LEU A 47 -11.58 20.38 -8.23
CA LEU A 47 -11.25 19.19 -7.42
C LEU A 47 -10.30 19.47 -6.25
N ALA A 48 -10.05 20.75 -5.90
CA ALA A 48 -9.04 21.10 -4.89
C ALA A 48 -9.27 20.37 -3.55
N SER A 49 -10.51 20.36 -3.06
CA SER A 49 -10.86 19.68 -1.82
C SER A 49 -10.65 18.17 -1.89
N SER A 50 -11.05 17.51 -2.99
CA SER A 50 -10.87 16.06 -3.15
C SER A 50 -9.38 15.69 -3.19
N VAL A 51 -8.56 16.50 -3.87
CA VAL A 51 -7.11 16.29 -3.95
C VAL A 51 -6.42 16.57 -2.61
N GLU A 52 -6.85 17.61 -1.88
CA GLU A 52 -6.34 17.91 -0.53
C GLU A 52 -6.68 16.78 0.45
N GLN A 53 -7.92 16.27 0.44
CA GLN A 53 -8.32 15.11 1.24
C GLN A 53 -7.47 13.87 0.91
N TRP A 54 -7.24 13.59 -0.38
CA TRP A 54 -6.39 12.49 -0.83
C TRP A 54 -4.94 12.63 -0.36
N THR A 55 -4.36 13.82 -0.53
CA THR A 55 -2.99 14.17 -0.08
C THR A 55 -2.82 13.92 1.41
N VAL A 56 -3.86 14.23 2.18
CA VAL A 56 -3.84 14.13 3.62
C VAL A 56 -3.87 12.69 4.12
N MET A 57 -4.66 11.83 3.49
CA MET A 57 -4.70 10.39 3.80
C MET A 57 -3.38 9.71 3.43
N HIS A 58 -2.66 10.27 2.46
CA HIS A 58 -1.41 9.76 1.90
C HIS A 58 -0.30 10.80 2.04
N HIS A 59 -0.01 11.25 3.26
CA HIS A 59 0.90 12.38 3.47
C HIS A 59 2.37 11.96 3.45
N ILE A 60 3.25 12.86 2.98
CA ILE A 60 4.70 12.68 3.05
C ILE A 60 5.32 13.34 4.29
N ASP A 61 6.45 12.81 4.73
CA ASP A 61 7.29 13.41 5.76
C ASP A 61 8.69 13.79 5.21
N ARG A 62 9.54 14.36 6.06
CA ARG A 62 10.90 14.76 5.68
C ARG A 62 11.77 13.56 5.30
N LYS A 63 11.61 12.40 5.95
CA LYS A 63 12.38 11.18 5.65
C LYS A 63 12.07 10.71 4.23
N ALA A 64 10.80 10.74 3.84
CA ALA A 64 10.33 10.42 2.50
C ALA A 64 10.93 11.34 1.43
N VAL A 65 10.94 12.65 1.68
CA VAL A 65 11.54 13.64 0.77
C VAL A 65 13.04 13.37 0.58
N GLU A 66 13.78 13.11 1.66
CA GLU A 66 15.22 12.87 1.55
C GLU A 66 15.56 11.54 0.86
N ARG A 67 14.79 10.48 1.14
CA ARG A 67 14.93 9.19 0.42
C ARG A 67 14.59 9.35 -1.06
N SER A 68 13.50 10.03 -1.39
CA SER A 68 13.09 10.22 -2.79
C SER A 68 14.09 11.06 -3.60
N LYS A 69 14.71 12.11 -3.02
CA LYS A 69 15.82 12.84 -3.68
C LYS A 69 16.95 11.89 -4.11
N ALA A 70 17.37 10.99 -3.22
CA ALA A 70 18.42 10.03 -3.55
C ALA A 70 17.98 9.07 -4.67
N ALA A 71 16.72 8.63 -4.64
CA ALA A 71 16.14 7.79 -5.69
C ALA A 71 16.07 8.50 -7.05
N TYR A 72 15.60 9.76 -7.09
CA TYR A 72 15.54 10.57 -8.31
C TYR A 72 16.92 10.78 -8.92
N SER A 73 17.94 11.03 -8.09
CA SER A 73 19.32 11.11 -8.57
C SER A 73 19.79 9.79 -9.19
N ALA A 74 19.52 8.65 -8.55
CA ALA A 74 19.89 7.33 -9.09
C ALA A 74 19.16 7.04 -10.42
N ILE A 75 17.87 7.37 -10.51
CA ILE A 75 17.06 7.21 -11.73
C ILE A 75 17.61 8.09 -12.86
N ALA A 76 17.92 9.37 -12.58
CA ALA A 76 18.46 10.29 -13.57
C ALA A 76 19.85 9.86 -14.07
N ILE A 77 20.72 9.35 -13.19
CA ILE A 77 22.00 8.74 -13.60
C ILE A 77 21.75 7.54 -14.50
N THR A 78 20.85 6.65 -14.09
CA THR A 78 20.50 5.44 -14.84
C THR A 78 20.03 5.80 -16.24
N LYS A 79 19.07 6.75 -16.38
CA LYS A 79 18.60 7.23 -17.68
C LYS A 79 19.72 7.75 -18.58
N ARG A 80 20.58 8.61 -18.04
CA ARG A 80 21.69 9.21 -18.81
C ARG A 80 22.64 8.15 -19.32
N LEU A 81 22.99 7.18 -18.49
CA LEU A 81 23.87 6.09 -18.88
C LEU A 81 23.19 5.12 -19.86
N THR A 82 21.90 4.83 -19.71
CA THR A 82 21.12 4.05 -20.69
C THR A 82 21.08 4.73 -22.06
N LEU A 83 20.93 6.05 -22.11
CA LEU A 83 20.96 6.83 -23.37
C LEU A 83 22.32 6.76 -24.08
N LEU A 84 23.39 6.42 -23.37
CA LEU A 84 24.73 6.19 -23.93
C LEU A 84 24.95 4.74 -24.37
N GLY A 85 23.91 3.91 -24.34
CA GLY A 85 23.94 2.52 -24.79
C GLY A 85 24.29 1.50 -23.72
N LEU A 86 24.46 1.92 -22.46
CA LEU A 86 24.72 0.99 -21.34
C LEU A 86 23.45 0.22 -20.98
N ARG A 87 23.59 -1.08 -20.80
CA ARG A 87 22.48 -2.00 -20.48
C ARG A 87 22.35 -2.21 -18.97
N GLU A 88 21.20 -2.74 -18.55
CA GLU A 88 20.88 -3.04 -17.15
C GLU A 88 22.02 -3.74 -16.39
N ARG A 89 22.68 -4.72 -17.02
CA ARG A 89 23.80 -5.46 -16.40
C ARG A 89 25.02 -4.57 -16.14
N GLU A 90 25.33 -3.68 -17.07
CA GLU A 90 26.46 -2.74 -16.93
C GLU A 90 26.16 -1.67 -15.89
N LEU A 91 24.91 -1.19 -15.83
CA LEU A 91 24.47 -0.22 -14.83
C LEU A 91 24.51 -0.81 -13.41
N ARG A 92 24.11 -2.09 -13.26
CA ARG A 92 24.04 -2.76 -11.97
C ARG A 92 25.40 -3.11 -11.38
N PHE A 93 26.37 -3.49 -12.21
CA PHE A 93 27.67 -4.01 -11.75
C PHE A 93 28.88 -3.17 -12.19
N GLY A 94 28.70 -2.22 -13.11
CA GLY A 94 29.76 -1.41 -13.68
C GLY A 94 30.19 -0.22 -12.84
N VAL A 95 29.45 0.12 -11.77
CA VAL A 95 29.84 1.12 -10.76
C VAL A 95 29.76 0.51 -9.38
N ALA A 96 30.78 0.75 -8.56
CA ALA A 96 30.81 0.22 -7.20
C ALA A 96 29.75 0.92 -6.32
N PRO A 97 29.01 0.20 -5.45
CA PRO A 97 27.95 0.80 -4.62
C PRO A 97 28.41 1.98 -3.75
N ASN A 98 29.64 1.92 -3.24
CA ASN A 98 30.23 3.02 -2.47
C ASN A 98 30.39 4.29 -3.32
N GLN A 99 30.85 4.17 -4.57
CA GLN A 99 31.01 5.28 -5.52
C GLN A 99 29.66 5.92 -5.87
N VAL A 100 28.60 5.11 -6.01
CA VAL A 100 27.23 5.63 -6.22
C VAL A 100 26.75 6.38 -4.99
N SER A 101 26.81 5.73 -3.83
CA SER A 101 26.31 6.29 -2.57
C SER A 101 27.03 7.59 -2.16
N SER A 102 28.34 7.71 -2.39
CA SER A 102 29.11 8.91 -2.09
C SER A 102 28.76 10.08 -3.01
N SER A 103 28.34 9.80 -4.24
CA SER A 103 28.02 10.83 -5.24
C SER A 103 26.62 11.41 -5.04
N ILE A 104 25.67 10.57 -4.62
CA ILE A 104 24.27 10.96 -4.41
C ILE A 104 24.04 11.50 -2.99
N GLY A 105 24.53 10.81 -1.97
CA GLY A 105 24.22 11.10 -0.56
C GLY A 105 22.84 10.59 -0.13
N ASN A 106 22.60 10.49 1.19
CA ASN A 106 21.32 10.03 1.79
C ASN A 106 20.83 8.64 1.33
N CYS A 107 21.72 7.83 0.75
CA CYS A 107 21.42 6.47 0.34
C CYS A 107 21.21 5.56 1.56
N PRO A 108 20.31 4.56 1.49
CA PRO A 108 20.26 3.49 2.47
C PRO A 108 21.54 2.67 2.28
N ILE A 109 22.52 2.88 3.13
CA ILE A 109 23.75 2.07 3.14
C ILE A 109 23.47 0.92 4.10
N PRO A 110 23.88 -0.33 3.79
CA PRO A 110 23.87 -1.39 4.78
C PRO A 110 24.83 -0.97 5.90
N THR A 111 24.30 -0.31 6.91
CA THR A 111 25.00 -0.08 8.16
C THR A 111 25.19 -1.46 8.81
N LEU A 112 26.29 -1.64 9.53
CA LEU A 112 26.35 -2.62 10.62
C LEU A 112 25.40 -2.15 11.73
N GLU A 113 24.12 -1.97 11.40
CA GLU A 113 23.09 -1.72 12.39
C GLU A 113 22.93 -3.02 13.14
N ILE A 114 23.61 -3.09 14.29
CA ILE A 114 23.49 -4.22 15.20
C ILE A 114 22.06 -4.17 15.70
N CYS A 115 21.20 -5.00 15.12
CA CYS A 115 19.84 -5.19 15.61
C CYS A 115 19.91 -5.81 17.01
N PRO A 116 19.63 -5.05 18.09
CA PRO A 116 19.69 -5.59 19.43
C PRO A 116 18.57 -6.62 19.60
N PRO A 117 18.77 -7.69 20.39
CA PRO A 117 17.69 -8.59 20.72
C PRO A 117 16.61 -7.84 21.51
N THR A 118 15.41 -7.74 20.95
CA THR A 118 14.25 -7.10 21.60
C THR A 118 13.05 -8.05 21.57
N TYR A 119 12.20 -7.94 22.60
CA TYR A 119 10.93 -8.68 22.67
C TYR A 119 9.82 -8.08 21.80
N TYR A 120 9.99 -6.83 21.35
CA TYR A 120 8.94 -6.06 20.69
C TYR A 120 9.39 -5.60 19.32
N ARG A 121 8.44 -5.64 18.38
CA ARG A 121 8.59 -5.17 17.01
C ARG A 121 8.78 -3.65 16.99
N SER A 122 9.70 -3.16 16.17
CA SER A 122 9.82 -1.73 15.92
C SER A 122 8.57 -1.21 15.18
N TYR A 123 8.28 0.09 15.29
CA TYR A 123 7.11 0.68 14.60
C TYR A 123 7.32 0.75 13.09
N SER A 124 8.55 0.89 12.62
CA SER A 124 8.87 1.02 11.21
C SER A 124 9.11 -0.32 10.50
N GLY A 125 9.05 -1.46 11.21
CA GLY A 125 9.44 -2.78 10.70
C GLY A 125 10.97 -3.03 10.66
N LEU A 126 11.78 -2.06 11.08
CA LEU A 126 13.25 -2.17 11.14
C LEU A 126 13.68 -3.32 12.05
N CYS A 127 14.72 -4.04 11.63
CA CYS A 127 15.30 -5.17 12.36
C CYS A 127 14.38 -6.38 12.52
N ASN A 128 13.29 -6.49 11.75
CA ASN A 128 12.54 -7.75 11.67
C ASN A 128 13.44 -8.86 11.09
N ASN A 129 14.14 -8.57 9.99
CA ASN A 129 15.18 -9.43 9.45
C ASN A 129 16.57 -8.93 9.91
N VAL A 130 17.23 -9.69 10.79
CA VAL A 130 18.54 -9.28 11.35
C VAL A 130 19.69 -9.37 10.36
N ALA A 131 19.55 -10.17 9.29
CA ALA A 131 20.55 -10.25 8.22
C ALA A 131 20.40 -9.10 7.21
N GLN A 132 19.17 -8.59 7.02
CA GLN A 132 18.81 -7.49 6.15
C GLN A 132 17.84 -6.53 6.86
N PRO A 133 18.31 -5.66 7.77
CA PRO A 133 17.46 -4.89 8.68
C PRO A 133 16.42 -3.98 8.02
N GLU A 134 16.71 -3.49 6.81
CA GLU A 134 15.86 -2.57 6.03
C GLU A 134 14.81 -3.29 5.17
N TRP A 135 14.77 -4.62 5.15
CA TRP A 135 13.72 -5.33 4.42
C TRP A 135 12.34 -5.11 5.05
N GLY A 136 11.40 -4.64 4.24
CA GLY A 136 10.01 -4.40 4.66
C GLY A 136 9.82 -3.18 5.57
N THR A 137 10.85 -2.33 5.73
CA THR A 137 10.72 -1.15 6.59
C THR A 137 9.98 -0.01 5.89
N SER A 138 9.35 0.87 6.67
CA SER A 138 8.70 2.06 6.11
C SER A 138 9.71 2.99 5.43
N HIS A 139 9.27 3.65 4.35
CA HIS A 139 10.06 4.53 3.48
C HIS A 139 11.09 3.80 2.58
N THR A 140 10.92 2.49 2.37
CA THR A 140 11.75 1.70 1.45
C THR A 140 10.98 1.31 0.19
N ALA A 141 11.71 0.79 -0.79
CA ALA A 141 11.15 0.35 -2.06
C ALA A 141 10.30 -0.91 -1.89
N LEU A 142 9.21 -0.99 -2.64
CA LEU A 142 8.46 -2.25 -2.82
C LEU A 142 9.33 -3.31 -3.50
N SER A 143 9.10 -4.57 -3.17
CA SER A 143 9.65 -5.72 -3.91
C SER A 143 8.85 -5.94 -5.20
N ARG A 144 9.38 -6.72 -6.14
CA ARG A 144 8.62 -7.12 -7.34
C ARG A 144 8.60 -8.63 -7.55
N MET A 145 7.53 -9.13 -8.16
CA MET A 145 7.49 -10.49 -8.69
C MET A 145 8.16 -10.58 -10.05
N LEU A 146 7.96 -9.56 -10.88
CA LEU A 146 8.49 -9.46 -12.23
C LEU A 146 9.38 -8.22 -12.39
N LYS A 147 10.24 -8.23 -13.41
CA LYS A 147 10.99 -7.03 -13.77
C LYS A 147 10.02 -5.90 -14.18
N PRO A 148 10.30 -4.64 -13.83
CA PRO A 148 9.45 -3.53 -14.23
C PRO A 148 9.45 -3.36 -15.76
N ALA A 149 8.28 -3.02 -16.30
CA ALA A 149 8.06 -2.71 -17.71
C ALA A 149 7.91 -1.19 -17.88
N TYR A 150 9.02 -0.53 -18.19
CA TYR A 150 9.06 0.90 -18.56
C TYR A 150 9.43 1.02 -20.04
N ALA A 151 8.85 2.00 -20.75
CA ALA A 151 9.10 2.18 -22.19
C ALA A 151 10.57 2.50 -22.50
N ASP A 152 11.23 3.26 -21.63
CA ASP A 152 12.68 3.55 -21.69
C ASP A 152 13.55 2.54 -20.92
N GLY A 153 12.94 1.47 -20.37
CA GLY A 153 13.59 0.52 -19.48
C GLY A 153 14.00 1.07 -18.11
N VAL A 154 13.67 2.33 -17.80
CA VAL A 154 14.10 3.00 -16.56
C VAL A 154 12.93 3.57 -15.77
N SER A 155 12.08 4.44 -16.35
CA SER A 155 10.98 5.05 -15.59
C SER A 155 9.84 5.64 -16.43
N THR A 156 9.97 5.75 -17.75
CA THR A 156 8.88 6.25 -18.60
C THR A 156 7.76 5.22 -18.59
N PRO A 157 6.52 5.59 -18.17
CA PRO A 157 5.40 4.65 -18.12
C PRO A 157 5.25 3.86 -19.42
N ARG A 158 4.79 2.61 -19.34
CA ARG A 158 4.79 1.72 -20.52
C ARG A 158 3.91 2.26 -21.65
N GLU A 159 4.36 1.97 -22.86
CA GLU A 159 3.65 2.22 -24.11
C GLU A 159 2.98 0.94 -24.60
N ALA A 160 2.08 1.06 -25.57
CA ALA A 160 1.51 -0.10 -26.24
C ALA A 160 2.59 -0.85 -27.04
N VAL A 161 2.39 -2.14 -27.29
CA VAL A 161 3.33 -2.96 -28.09
C VAL A 161 3.57 -2.36 -29.48
N SER A 162 2.60 -1.63 -30.04
CA SER A 162 2.71 -0.91 -31.31
C SER A 162 3.67 0.30 -31.27
N GLY A 163 4.16 0.70 -30.09
CA GLY A 163 4.90 1.94 -29.85
C GLY A 163 4.01 3.17 -29.66
N GLY A 164 2.68 2.98 -29.63
CA GLY A 164 1.70 4.04 -29.37
C GLY A 164 1.37 4.20 -27.89
N THR A 165 0.41 5.07 -27.59
CA THR A 165 -0.12 5.22 -26.23
C THR A 165 -1.07 4.08 -25.90
N LEU A 166 -1.00 3.55 -24.68
CA LEU A 166 -2.03 2.66 -24.15
C LEU A 166 -3.40 3.35 -24.09
N PRO A 167 -4.51 2.58 -24.09
CA PRO A 167 -5.86 3.14 -23.99
C PRO A 167 -6.00 4.12 -22.82
N PRO A 168 -6.68 5.27 -23.00
CA PRO A 168 -6.86 6.25 -21.92
C PRO A 168 -7.58 5.62 -20.72
N VAL A 169 -7.02 5.81 -19.51
CA VAL A 169 -7.54 5.17 -18.29
C VAL A 169 -8.98 5.58 -17.96
N ARG A 170 -9.37 6.82 -18.27
CA ARG A 170 -10.75 7.28 -18.09
C ARG A 170 -11.71 6.60 -19.07
N GLY A 171 -11.27 6.34 -20.29
CA GLY A 171 -12.02 5.53 -21.25
C GLY A 171 -12.24 4.11 -20.72
N LEU A 172 -11.18 3.47 -20.20
CA LEU A 172 -11.28 2.15 -19.57
C LEU A 172 -12.24 2.14 -18.38
N SER A 173 -12.12 3.12 -17.48
CA SER A 173 -12.99 3.28 -16.31
C SER A 173 -14.47 3.41 -16.72
N LEU A 174 -14.78 4.22 -17.74
CA LEU A 174 -16.14 4.41 -18.22
C LEU A 174 -16.72 3.17 -18.92
N THR A 175 -15.91 2.50 -19.75
CA THR A 175 -16.39 1.41 -20.63
C THR A 175 -16.39 0.06 -19.94
N LEU A 176 -15.38 -0.25 -19.14
CA LEU A 176 -15.21 -1.58 -18.52
C LEU A 176 -15.84 -1.66 -17.12
N PHE A 177 -15.83 -0.58 -16.33
CA PHE A 177 -16.28 -0.62 -14.94
C PHE A 177 -17.70 -0.06 -14.78
N SER A 178 -18.68 -0.95 -14.65
CA SER A 178 -20.08 -0.61 -14.41
C SER A 178 -20.53 -0.96 -12.99
N PRO A 179 -21.55 -0.29 -12.44
CA PRO A 179 -22.01 -0.56 -11.07
C PRO A 179 -22.89 -1.81 -10.96
N ILE A 180 -23.30 -2.40 -12.08
CA ILE A 180 -24.20 -3.55 -12.16
C ILE A 180 -23.45 -4.82 -11.75
N SER A 181 -23.90 -5.46 -10.68
CA SER A 181 -23.42 -6.78 -10.26
C SER A 181 -24.45 -7.48 -9.37
N ASN A 182 -24.38 -8.80 -9.32
CA ASN A 182 -25.14 -9.60 -8.38
C ASN A 182 -24.43 -9.64 -7.02
N SER A 183 -25.22 -9.73 -5.95
CA SER A 183 -24.67 -9.97 -4.61
C SER A 183 -24.01 -11.35 -4.52
N HIS A 184 -22.93 -11.46 -3.76
CA HIS A 184 -22.32 -12.74 -3.41
C HIS A 184 -23.19 -13.45 -2.37
N PRO A 185 -23.48 -14.75 -2.50
CA PRO A 185 -24.51 -15.41 -1.68
C PRO A 185 -24.17 -15.52 -0.20
N THR A 186 -22.89 -15.55 0.19
CA THR A 186 -22.48 -15.94 1.55
C THR A 186 -21.41 -15.07 2.20
N VAL A 187 -20.83 -14.09 1.49
CA VAL A 187 -19.70 -13.30 2.01
C VAL A 187 -20.21 -11.92 2.36
N THR A 188 -20.00 -11.54 3.62
CA THR A 188 -20.50 -10.29 4.18
C THR A 188 -19.59 -9.11 3.83
N THR A 189 -20.13 -7.90 3.87
CA THR A 189 -19.40 -6.66 3.56
C THR A 189 -18.28 -6.37 4.56
N LEU A 190 -18.30 -7.02 5.74
CA LEU A 190 -17.17 -7.06 6.67
C LEU A 190 -15.88 -7.53 5.99
N PHE A 191 -15.96 -8.48 5.04
CA PHE A 191 -14.80 -8.97 4.29
C PHE A 191 -14.08 -7.83 3.55
N ALA A 192 -14.83 -6.97 2.84
CA ALA A 192 -14.26 -5.85 2.09
C ALA A 192 -13.63 -4.79 3.01
N HIS A 193 -14.23 -4.56 4.19
CA HIS A 193 -13.69 -3.61 5.16
C HIS A 193 -12.46 -4.16 5.90
N TRP A 194 -12.44 -5.46 6.18
CA TRP A 194 -11.24 -6.14 6.68
C TRP A 194 -10.12 -6.10 5.65
N MET A 195 -10.44 -6.29 4.37
CA MET A 195 -9.48 -6.15 3.27
C MET A 195 -8.84 -4.75 3.21
N GLN A 196 -9.64 -3.68 3.34
CA GLN A 196 -9.11 -2.32 3.48
C GLN A 196 -8.24 -2.18 4.73
N PHE A 197 -8.70 -2.66 5.88
CA PHE A 197 -7.96 -2.55 7.16
C PHE A 197 -6.57 -3.22 7.09
N ILE A 198 -6.48 -4.42 6.50
CA ILE A 198 -5.23 -5.13 6.29
C ILE A 198 -4.37 -4.45 5.20
N SER A 199 -4.99 -3.92 4.16
CA SER A 199 -4.28 -3.15 3.14
C SER A 199 -3.56 -1.95 3.76
N SER A 200 -4.25 -1.17 4.59
CA SER A 200 -3.71 0.01 5.27
C SER A 200 -2.62 -0.32 6.30
N ASP A 201 -2.55 -1.57 6.77
CA ASP A 201 -1.51 -2.05 7.68
C ASP A 201 -0.17 -2.25 6.97
N MET A 202 -0.22 -2.63 5.68
CA MET A 202 0.94 -3.06 4.91
C MET A 202 1.35 -2.10 3.79
N ILE A 203 0.42 -1.26 3.30
CA ILE A 203 0.58 -0.47 2.08
C ILE A 203 0.15 0.97 2.33
N ASN A 204 1.03 1.90 1.98
CA ASN A 204 0.70 3.30 1.81
C ASN A 204 1.50 3.87 0.64
N LEU A 205 0.84 3.95 -0.51
CA LEU A 205 1.39 4.53 -1.73
C LEU A 205 1.02 6.00 -1.79
N VAL A 206 2.02 6.85 -1.96
CA VAL A 206 1.85 8.30 -1.89
C VAL A 206 2.26 8.94 -3.21
N GLU A 207 1.38 9.77 -3.79
CA GLU A 207 1.73 10.63 -4.93
C GLU A 207 2.85 11.61 -4.54
N THR A 208 3.69 11.99 -5.50
CA THR A 208 4.74 12.98 -5.24
C THR A 208 4.11 14.32 -4.86
N GLN A 209 4.55 14.87 -3.71
CA GLN A 209 4.04 16.10 -3.13
C GLN A 209 5.17 17.09 -2.85
N ALA A 210 4.83 18.37 -2.80
CA ALA A 210 5.73 19.39 -2.30
C ALA A 210 5.70 19.40 -0.78
N LEU A 211 6.86 19.56 -0.13
CA LEU A 211 6.93 19.81 1.31
C LEU A 211 7.30 21.28 1.51
N ILE A 212 6.30 22.12 1.81
CA ILE A 212 6.45 23.58 1.95
C ILE A 212 6.11 23.94 3.39
N ASP A 213 7.04 24.60 4.10
CA ASP A 213 6.92 24.95 5.52
C ASP A 213 6.62 23.73 6.41
N GLY A 214 7.15 22.56 6.03
CA GLY A 214 6.91 21.30 6.73
C GLY A 214 5.51 20.71 6.53
N GLN A 215 4.70 21.28 5.63
CA GLN A 215 3.38 20.77 5.28
C GLN A 215 3.36 20.19 3.86
N PRO A 216 2.80 18.99 3.66
CA PRO A 216 2.65 18.39 2.35
C PRO A 216 1.60 19.16 1.53
N ARG A 217 1.90 19.39 0.25
CA ARG A 217 0.99 20.02 -0.71
C ARG A 217 0.99 19.25 -2.03
N PRO A 218 -0.19 18.97 -2.62
CA PRO A 218 -0.27 18.30 -3.92
C PRO A 218 0.27 19.18 -5.05
N PHE A 219 0.80 18.55 -6.09
CA PHE A 219 1.26 19.25 -7.29
C PHE A 219 0.09 19.70 -8.16
N PRO A 220 -0.01 20.98 -8.56
CA PRO A 220 -1.12 21.52 -9.36
C PRO A 220 -1.06 21.10 -10.84
N CYS A 221 -1.06 19.79 -11.10
CA CYS A 221 -0.79 19.19 -12.41
C CYS A 221 -1.80 19.57 -13.51
N CYS A 222 -3.02 19.95 -13.14
CA CYS A 222 -4.04 20.44 -14.07
C CYS A 222 -3.98 21.96 -14.33
N ARG A 223 -3.14 22.70 -13.61
CA ARG A 223 -3.06 24.16 -13.74
C ARG A 223 -2.30 24.53 -15.01
N ARG A 224 -2.92 25.34 -15.86
CA ARG A 224 -2.28 25.86 -17.08
C ARG A 224 -0.97 26.59 -16.73
N GLY A 225 0.09 26.28 -17.48
CA GLY A 225 1.42 26.89 -17.29
C GLY A 225 2.26 26.24 -16.19
N PHE A 226 1.70 25.32 -15.39
CA PHE A 226 2.49 24.49 -14.49
C PHE A 226 2.97 23.25 -15.25
N SER A 227 4.25 22.93 -15.13
CA SER A 227 4.85 21.73 -15.69
C SER A 227 5.82 21.14 -14.69
N HIS A 228 5.67 19.85 -14.42
CA HIS A 228 6.56 19.08 -13.56
C HIS A 228 6.66 17.66 -14.11
N PRO A 229 7.86 17.03 -14.16
CA PRO A 229 8.03 15.69 -14.74
C PRO A 229 7.22 14.57 -14.05
N GLU A 230 6.85 14.79 -12.78
CA GLU A 230 6.01 13.86 -12.02
C GLU A 230 4.50 14.12 -12.21
N CYS A 231 4.07 15.12 -12.99
CA CYS A 231 2.66 15.27 -13.33
C CYS A 231 2.27 14.31 -14.45
N ASP A 232 1.38 13.38 -14.15
CA ASP A 232 0.83 12.41 -15.11
C ASP A 232 -0.70 12.40 -15.03
N VAL A 233 -1.29 13.50 -15.47
CA VAL A 233 -2.74 13.76 -15.34
C VAL A 233 -3.59 12.69 -16.02
N VAL A 234 -4.84 12.55 -15.57
CA VAL A 234 -5.85 11.78 -16.30
C VAL A 234 -6.59 12.71 -17.23
N ASP A 235 -6.45 12.51 -18.55
CA ASP A 235 -7.22 13.28 -19.53
C ASP A 235 -8.70 12.93 -19.47
N VAL A 236 -9.56 13.95 -19.43
CA VAL A 236 -11.01 13.80 -19.42
C VAL A 236 -11.55 14.03 -20.84
N PRO A 237 -12.20 13.03 -21.46
CA PRO A 237 -12.79 13.21 -22.78
C PRO A 237 -13.90 14.27 -22.77
N LYS A 238 -14.03 15.05 -23.85
CA LYS A 238 -15.13 16.05 -23.98
C LYS A 238 -16.53 15.43 -23.84
N ALA A 239 -16.67 14.17 -24.25
CA ALA A 239 -17.92 13.44 -24.18
C ALA A 239 -18.18 12.77 -22.82
N ASP A 240 -17.29 12.91 -21.84
CA ASP A 240 -17.41 12.27 -20.52
C ASP A 240 -18.75 12.59 -19.83
N PRO A 241 -19.56 11.61 -19.44
CA PRO A 241 -20.89 11.87 -18.89
C PRO A 241 -20.87 12.58 -17.54
N ALA A 242 -19.84 12.35 -16.70
CA ALA A 242 -19.76 12.91 -15.35
C ALA A 242 -19.07 14.29 -15.33
N TYR A 243 -18.05 14.46 -16.18
CA TYR A 243 -17.17 15.62 -16.16
C TYR A 243 -17.33 16.59 -17.34
N ARG A 244 -18.18 16.29 -18.33
CA ARG A 244 -18.42 17.16 -19.49
C ARG A 244 -18.76 18.58 -19.02
N ASN A 245 -18.08 19.56 -19.64
CA ASN A 245 -18.18 20.99 -19.35
C ASN A 245 -17.75 21.41 -17.93
N LYS A 246 -17.27 20.48 -17.09
CA LYS A 246 -16.78 20.76 -15.74
C LYS A 246 -15.25 20.72 -15.67
N LEU A 247 -14.64 19.72 -16.30
CA LEU A 247 -13.20 19.46 -16.22
C LEU A 247 -12.64 19.01 -17.58
N THR A 248 -11.32 19.17 -17.74
CA THR A 248 -10.56 18.62 -18.88
C THR A 248 -9.47 17.64 -18.45
N CYS A 249 -9.13 17.62 -17.16
CA CYS A 249 -8.22 16.64 -16.57
C CYS A 249 -8.59 16.37 -15.11
N LEU A 250 -8.25 15.18 -14.62
CA LEU A 250 -8.17 14.89 -13.19
C LEU A 250 -6.70 15.04 -12.77
N PRO A 251 -6.42 15.80 -11.69
CA PRO A 251 -5.05 15.92 -11.21
C PRO A 251 -4.54 14.60 -10.66
N HIS A 252 -3.32 14.22 -11.07
CA HIS A 252 -2.62 13.05 -10.60
C HIS A 252 -1.12 13.30 -10.77
N ALA A 253 -0.35 13.02 -9.71
CA ALA A 253 1.10 12.98 -9.76
C ALA A 253 1.59 11.53 -9.58
N ARG A 254 2.72 11.21 -10.20
CA ARG A 254 3.36 9.91 -10.09
C ARG A 254 3.72 9.58 -8.65
N THR A 255 3.65 8.30 -8.30
CA THR A 255 3.93 7.79 -6.95
C THR A 255 5.37 8.05 -6.56
N MET A 256 5.58 8.53 -5.34
CA MET A 256 6.88 8.83 -4.79
C MET A 256 7.81 7.61 -4.82
N VAL A 257 9.09 7.87 -5.06
CA VAL A 257 10.12 6.84 -5.26
C VAL A 257 10.97 6.62 -4.01
N ALA A 258 11.48 5.41 -3.85
CA ALA A 258 12.47 5.06 -2.83
C ALA A 258 13.77 4.54 -3.46
N PRO A 259 14.93 4.84 -2.86
CA PRO A 259 16.21 4.40 -3.40
C PRO A 259 16.42 2.91 -3.09
N LYS A 260 17.05 2.20 -4.02
CA LYS A 260 17.60 0.86 -3.76
C LYS A 260 18.72 0.94 -2.73
N LEU A 261 19.09 -0.20 -2.15
CA LEU A 261 20.27 -0.30 -1.27
C LEU A 261 21.51 0.32 -1.95
N ALA A 262 22.24 1.13 -1.22
CA ALA A 262 23.37 1.95 -1.68
C ALA A 262 23.06 2.85 -2.91
N CYS A 263 21.79 3.18 -3.13
CA CYS A 263 21.29 3.86 -4.32
C CYS A 263 21.69 3.15 -5.63
N ALA A 264 21.74 1.81 -5.63
CA ALA A 264 22.08 1.03 -6.81
C ALA A 264 21.29 1.50 -8.05
N LEU A 265 22.02 1.69 -9.16
CA LEU A 265 21.44 2.15 -10.42
C LEU A 265 20.47 1.11 -10.99
N GLY A 266 19.44 1.59 -11.69
CA GLY A 266 18.41 0.74 -12.26
C GLY A 266 17.06 1.45 -12.42
N PRO A 267 16.03 0.68 -12.76
CA PRO A 267 14.69 1.23 -12.98
C PRO A 267 14.09 1.81 -11.69
N ARG A 268 13.10 2.69 -11.88
CA ARG A 268 12.30 3.36 -10.86
C ARG A 268 11.61 2.34 -9.94
N GLU A 269 11.70 2.58 -8.63
CA GLU A 269 10.98 1.82 -7.61
C GLU A 269 10.20 2.78 -6.70
N GLN A 270 8.97 2.39 -6.39
CA GLN A 270 8.05 3.20 -5.58
C GLN A 270 8.24 2.92 -4.10
N ALA A 271 8.06 3.97 -3.30
CA ALA A 271 8.16 3.91 -1.86
C ALA A 271 6.89 3.30 -1.25
N ASN A 272 7.06 2.47 -0.22
CA ASN A 272 6.01 2.15 0.73
C ASN A 272 6.19 3.00 1.99
N MET A 273 5.17 3.74 2.40
CA MET A 273 5.27 4.69 3.52
C MET A 273 4.97 4.09 4.89
N VAL A 274 4.57 2.81 4.93
CA VAL A 274 4.31 2.04 6.15
C VAL A 274 5.17 0.77 6.19
N SER A 275 5.22 0.08 7.33
CA SER A 275 5.85 -1.24 7.40
C SER A 275 5.14 -2.22 6.46
N SER A 276 5.89 -3.17 5.91
CA SER A 276 5.36 -4.19 4.99
C SER A 276 4.74 -5.39 5.70
N TYR A 277 4.68 -5.36 7.02
CA TYR A 277 4.30 -6.46 7.90
C TYR A 277 2.86 -6.33 8.37
N LEU A 278 2.25 -7.44 8.79
CA LEU A 278 0.97 -7.47 9.50
C LEU A 278 1.19 -7.23 11.00
N ASP A 279 1.66 -6.03 11.33
CA ASP A 279 2.12 -5.65 12.67
C ASP A 279 1.19 -4.65 13.38
N GLY A 280 -0.01 -4.44 12.84
CA GLY A 280 -0.99 -3.52 13.41
C GLY A 280 -0.56 -2.05 13.36
N SER A 281 0.37 -1.67 12.48
CA SER A 281 0.69 -0.27 12.16
C SER A 281 -0.55 0.58 11.84
N VAL A 282 -1.62 -0.03 11.31
CA VAL A 282 -2.94 0.61 11.10
C VAL A 282 -3.58 1.08 12.42
N ILE A 283 -3.25 0.45 13.55
CA ILE A 283 -3.70 0.80 14.91
C ILE A 283 -2.65 1.67 15.63
N TYR A 284 -1.37 1.30 15.53
CA TYR A 284 -0.29 1.84 16.38
C TYR A 284 0.58 2.91 15.70
N GLY A 285 0.50 3.02 14.38
CA GLY A 285 1.33 3.89 13.53
C GLY A 285 2.65 3.24 13.13
N SER A 286 3.20 3.70 12.00
CA SER A 286 4.51 3.27 11.47
C SER A 286 5.71 4.08 12.02
N SER A 287 5.49 4.94 13.02
CA SER A 287 6.54 5.76 13.64
C SER A 287 6.34 5.91 15.16
N PRO A 288 7.44 6.05 15.94
CA PRO A 288 7.35 6.33 17.37
C PRO A 288 6.55 7.61 17.69
N GLU A 289 6.64 8.64 16.83
CA GLU A 289 5.93 9.90 16.97
C GLU A 289 4.42 9.69 16.88
N ARG A 290 3.97 8.87 15.90
CA ARG A 290 2.56 8.54 15.75
C ARG A 290 2.05 7.70 16.91
N ALA A 291 2.79 6.67 17.30
CA ALA A 291 2.45 5.85 18.47
C ALA A 291 2.32 6.70 19.74
N LYS A 292 3.23 7.66 19.95
CA LYS A 292 3.16 8.61 21.06
C LYS A 292 1.89 9.47 21.04
N GLN A 293 1.44 9.91 19.87
CA GLN A 293 0.19 10.68 19.76
C GLN A 293 -1.05 9.85 20.14
N LEU A 294 -1.00 8.54 19.92
CA LEU A 294 -2.11 7.62 20.16
C LEU A 294 -2.15 7.08 21.60
N ARG A 295 -1.03 7.05 22.30
CA ARG A 295 -0.93 6.53 23.68
C ARG A 295 -1.49 7.51 24.72
N SER A 296 -2.12 6.96 25.75
CA SER A 296 -2.53 7.73 26.93
C SER A 296 -1.39 7.88 27.95
N PHE A 297 -0.34 7.06 27.83
CA PHE A 297 0.76 6.92 28.80
C PHE A 297 0.27 6.58 30.22
N SER A 298 -0.88 5.91 30.30
CA SER A 298 -1.48 5.48 31.55
C SER A 298 -2.06 4.08 31.40
N GLN A 299 -1.64 3.18 32.29
CA GLN A 299 -2.15 1.81 32.41
C GLN A 299 -1.99 0.95 31.14
N GLY A 300 -1.06 1.31 30.25
CA GLY A 300 -0.83 0.68 28.97
C GLY A 300 -1.85 1.06 27.89
N ASN A 301 -2.74 2.04 28.12
CA ASN A 301 -3.87 2.29 27.24
C ASN A 301 -3.53 3.21 26.04
N LEU A 302 -4.23 2.99 24.94
CA LEU A 302 -4.45 3.95 23.87
C LEU A 302 -5.51 4.99 24.27
N ARG A 303 -5.39 6.20 23.70
CA ARG A 303 -6.37 7.29 23.87
C ARG A 303 -7.68 6.91 23.21
N THR A 304 -8.78 7.29 23.83
CA THR A 304 -10.14 7.13 23.32
C THR A 304 -10.95 8.40 23.57
N HIS A 305 -12.06 8.56 22.84
CA HIS A 305 -13.01 9.64 23.01
C HIS A 305 -14.34 9.15 23.58
N GLY A 306 -14.97 9.97 24.43
CA GLY A 306 -16.26 9.68 25.03
C GLY A 306 -16.25 8.53 26.05
N SER A 307 -17.41 8.26 26.65
CA SER A 307 -17.58 7.19 27.64
C SER A 307 -17.66 5.79 27.01
N THR A 308 -17.97 5.70 25.72
CA THR A 308 -18.05 4.43 24.97
C THR A 308 -16.71 3.96 24.43
N GLY A 309 -15.66 4.78 24.54
CA GLY A 309 -14.30 4.44 24.11
C GLY A 309 -14.10 4.48 22.59
N GLU A 310 -14.74 5.42 21.88
CA GLU A 310 -14.53 5.60 20.43
C GLU A 310 -13.10 6.09 20.14
N LEU A 311 -12.73 6.13 18.86
CA LEU A 311 -11.45 6.69 18.42
C LEU A 311 -11.25 8.13 18.92
N PRO A 312 -10.01 8.53 19.24
CA PRO A 312 -9.72 9.92 19.53
C PRO A 312 -10.01 10.80 18.30
N GLN A 313 -10.49 12.03 18.54
CA GLN A 313 -10.74 13.02 17.49
C GLN A 313 -9.61 14.05 17.42
N ILE A 314 -9.32 14.54 16.23
CA ILE A 314 -8.42 15.67 15.98
C ILE A 314 -9.12 16.71 15.11
N ASP A 315 -8.99 17.99 15.47
CA ASP A 315 -9.46 19.10 14.65
C ASP A 315 -8.44 19.35 13.54
N ILE A 316 -8.81 19.00 12.33
CA ILE A 316 -8.05 19.37 11.15
C ILE A 316 -9.02 19.85 10.09
N LYS A 317 -9.25 21.17 10.11
CA LYS A 317 -10.21 21.93 9.29
C LYS A 317 -10.19 21.64 7.78
N ALA A 318 -9.11 21.04 7.25
CA ALA A 318 -8.95 20.71 5.83
C ALA A 318 -9.11 19.21 5.50
N LYS A 319 -9.43 18.33 6.47
CA LYS A 319 -9.15 16.89 6.32
C LYS A 319 -10.34 15.94 6.33
N CYS A 320 -11.48 16.26 6.94
CA CYS A 320 -12.68 15.41 6.92
C CYS A 320 -13.93 16.26 6.69
N GLN A 321 -14.95 15.68 6.05
CA GLN A 321 -16.21 16.39 5.75
C GLN A 321 -17.01 16.76 7.02
N ALA A 322 -16.66 16.18 8.16
CA ALA A 322 -17.35 16.28 9.45
C ALA A 322 -16.97 17.55 10.25
N GLU A 323 -17.40 18.75 9.84
CA GLU A 323 -17.19 20.01 10.58
C GLU A 323 -15.74 20.21 11.10
N GLY A 324 -14.74 19.62 10.41
CA GLY A 324 -13.32 19.64 10.79
C GLY A 324 -12.84 18.58 11.80
N ARG A 325 -13.68 17.70 12.35
CA ARG A 325 -13.27 16.64 13.29
C ARG A 325 -13.06 15.30 12.60
N CYS A 326 -11.82 14.85 12.54
CA CYS A 326 -11.43 13.54 12.03
C CYS A 326 -11.21 12.53 13.17
N ALA A 327 -11.47 11.25 12.91
CA ALA A 327 -10.94 10.19 13.77
C ALA A 327 -9.43 10.05 13.58
N LEU A 328 -8.73 9.68 14.64
CA LEU A 328 -7.28 9.53 14.70
C LEU A 328 -6.94 8.07 15.06
N SER A 329 -6.10 7.41 14.26
CA SER A 329 -5.59 6.06 14.53
C SER A 329 -4.17 5.88 13.98
N GLY A 330 -3.66 4.67 13.84
CA GLY A 330 -2.32 4.41 13.31
C GLY A 330 -2.15 4.91 11.88
N SER A 331 -3.13 4.65 11.02
CA SER A 331 -3.20 5.17 9.64
C SER A 331 -4.04 6.45 9.54
N ASP A 332 -3.84 7.21 8.45
CA ASP A 332 -4.59 8.44 8.18
C ASP A 332 -5.81 8.25 7.27
N ASP A 333 -5.90 7.10 6.60
CA ASP A 333 -7.07 6.66 5.85
C ASP A 333 -8.17 6.04 6.74
N VAL A 334 -8.02 6.09 8.07
CA VAL A 334 -9.01 5.59 9.06
C VAL A 334 -10.43 6.11 8.82
N ASN A 335 -10.57 7.30 8.21
CA ASN A 335 -11.85 7.95 7.94
C ASN A 335 -12.45 7.57 6.58
N ILE A 336 -11.74 6.81 5.73
CA ILE A 336 -12.10 6.60 4.32
C ILE A 336 -13.51 6.03 4.16
N LEU A 337 -13.89 5.08 5.02
CA LEU A 337 -15.21 4.48 5.09
C LEU A 337 -15.64 4.35 6.55
N PRO A 338 -16.91 4.60 6.91
CA PRO A 338 -17.37 4.43 8.28
C PRO A 338 -17.14 3.03 8.87
N GLY A 339 -17.22 1.99 8.01
CA GLY A 339 -16.94 0.61 8.42
C GLY A 339 -15.47 0.36 8.79
N VAL A 340 -14.53 1.06 8.13
CA VAL A 340 -13.10 1.00 8.46
C VAL A 340 -12.89 1.68 9.81
N THR A 341 -13.43 2.90 9.97
CA THR A 341 -13.37 3.62 11.25
C THR A 341 -13.93 2.78 12.40
N ALA A 342 -15.03 2.06 12.20
CA ALA A 342 -15.59 1.15 13.20
C ALA A 342 -14.66 -0.04 13.53
N LEU A 343 -13.95 -0.61 12.56
CA LEU A 343 -12.93 -1.64 12.81
C LEU A 343 -11.77 -1.11 13.66
N HIS A 344 -11.25 0.07 13.33
CA HIS A 344 -10.23 0.74 14.15
C HIS A 344 -10.72 0.95 15.59
N THR A 345 -11.97 1.40 15.78
CA THR A 345 -12.58 1.52 17.11
C THR A 345 -12.54 0.19 17.87
N ILE A 346 -12.94 -0.93 17.25
CA ILE A 346 -12.94 -2.24 17.92
C ILE A 346 -11.53 -2.61 18.39
N PHE A 347 -10.52 -2.42 17.55
CA PHE A 347 -9.16 -2.82 17.90
C PHE A 347 -8.53 -1.94 18.98
N ILE A 348 -8.82 -0.64 19.02
CA ILE A 348 -8.40 0.21 20.15
C ILE A 348 -9.09 -0.24 21.44
N LYS A 349 -10.39 -0.53 21.41
CA LYS A 349 -11.12 -1.07 22.57
C LYS A 349 -10.54 -2.40 23.03
N GLN A 350 -10.18 -3.28 22.08
CA GLN A 350 -9.57 -4.57 22.37
C GLN A 350 -8.16 -4.41 22.96
N HIS A 351 -7.34 -3.48 22.47
CA HIS A 351 -6.04 -3.15 23.09
C HIS A 351 -6.22 -2.72 24.55
N ASN A 352 -7.10 -1.75 24.82
CA ASN A 352 -7.34 -1.26 26.18
C ASN A 352 -7.93 -2.36 27.09
N ARG A 353 -8.74 -3.28 26.53
CA ARG A 353 -9.19 -4.47 27.25
C ARG A 353 -8.03 -5.38 27.63
N MET A 354 -7.10 -5.65 26.70
CA MET A 354 -5.92 -6.48 26.98
C MET A 354 -4.99 -5.83 28.01
N ALA A 355 -4.68 -4.54 27.87
CA ALA A 355 -3.86 -3.79 28.83
C ALA A 355 -4.45 -3.85 30.25
N ARG A 356 -5.78 -3.70 30.39
CA ARG A 356 -6.47 -3.83 31.68
C ARG A 356 -6.33 -5.23 32.27
N LEU A 357 -6.58 -6.28 31.49
CA LEU A 357 -6.45 -7.67 31.97
C LEU A 357 -5.01 -8.01 32.37
N LEU A 358 -4.02 -7.58 31.56
CA LEU A 358 -2.60 -7.76 31.86
C LEU A 358 -2.22 -7.07 33.16
N ARG A 359 -2.72 -5.86 33.42
CA ARG A 359 -2.47 -5.12 34.66
C ARG A 359 -3.10 -5.79 35.88
N GLU A 360 -4.31 -6.34 35.74
CA GLU A 360 -5.00 -7.05 36.82
C GLU A 360 -4.17 -8.24 37.33
N GLN A 361 -3.53 -8.97 36.41
CA GLN A 361 -2.64 -10.10 36.70
C GLN A 361 -1.22 -9.66 37.09
N ASN A 362 -0.71 -8.60 36.45
CA ASN A 362 0.66 -8.11 36.59
C ASN A 362 0.69 -6.68 37.14
N ARG A 363 0.24 -6.51 38.39
CA ARG A 363 0.16 -5.17 39.03
C ARG A 363 1.50 -4.42 39.12
N HIS A 364 2.62 -5.14 39.01
CA HIS A 364 3.97 -4.60 39.06
C HIS A 364 4.49 -4.12 37.69
N TRP A 365 3.79 -4.41 36.58
CA TRP A 365 4.26 -3.99 35.25
C TRP A 365 4.08 -2.49 35.03
N PRO A 366 5.09 -1.80 34.48
CA PRO A 366 4.97 -0.39 34.12
C PRO A 366 4.09 -0.19 32.87
N ASP A 367 3.60 1.04 32.67
CA ASP A 367 2.79 1.46 31.51
C ASP A 367 3.36 0.96 30.17
N ALA A 368 4.66 1.17 29.95
CA ALA A 368 5.31 0.79 28.70
C ALA A 368 5.27 -0.73 28.45
N LYS A 369 5.43 -1.55 29.48
CA LYS A 369 5.35 -3.01 29.35
C LYS A 369 3.92 -3.47 29.07
N LEU A 370 2.94 -2.90 29.78
CA LEU A 370 1.52 -3.18 29.54
C LEU A 370 1.12 -2.85 28.10
N PHE A 371 1.55 -1.70 27.61
CA PHE A 371 1.28 -1.26 26.24
C PHE A 371 1.88 -2.23 25.20
N GLU A 372 3.17 -2.55 25.29
CA GLU A 372 3.82 -3.39 24.27
C GLU A 372 3.32 -4.84 24.29
N GLU A 373 3.01 -5.40 25.47
CA GLU A 373 2.41 -6.74 25.57
C GLU A 373 0.96 -6.75 25.05
N ALA A 374 0.16 -5.73 25.35
CA ALA A 374 -1.17 -5.59 24.76
C ALA A 374 -1.11 -5.42 23.24
N ARG A 375 -0.15 -4.63 22.74
CA ARG A 375 0.14 -4.47 21.31
C ARG A 375 0.47 -5.82 20.67
N ARG A 376 1.40 -6.58 21.24
CA ARG A 376 1.80 -7.91 20.76
C ARG A 376 0.62 -8.89 20.68
N ILE A 377 -0.24 -8.94 21.70
CA ILE A 377 -1.44 -9.80 21.70
C ILE A 377 -2.41 -9.40 20.60
N VAL A 378 -2.68 -8.11 20.43
CA VAL A 378 -3.62 -7.62 19.41
C VAL A 378 -3.10 -7.89 18.00
N ILE A 379 -1.78 -7.74 17.78
CA ILE A 379 -1.14 -8.12 16.50
C ILE A 379 -1.33 -9.61 16.23
N ALA A 380 -1.10 -10.46 17.21
CA ALA A 380 -1.33 -11.91 17.07
C ALA A 380 -2.81 -12.23 16.74
N GLN A 381 -3.77 -11.48 17.32
CA GLN A 381 -5.19 -11.62 16.98
C GLN A 381 -5.49 -11.19 15.54
N LEU A 382 -4.91 -10.07 15.09
CA LEU A 382 -5.05 -9.57 13.72
C LEU A 382 -4.54 -10.58 12.70
N GLN A 383 -3.33 -11.11 12.94
CA GLN A 383 -2.73 -12.15 12.11
C GLN A 383 -3.58 -13.43 12.12
N HIS A 384 -4.01 -13.90 13.30
CA HIS A 384 -4.83 -15.10 13.40
C HIS A 384 -6.12 -14.99 12.58
N ILE A 385 -6.89 -13.91 12.73
CA ILE A 385 -8.12 -13.68 11.95
C ILE A 385 -7.79 -13.64 10.45
N THR A 386 -6.70 -12.98 10.07
CA THR A 386 -6.30 -12.83 8.66
C THR A 386 -6.01 -14.20 8.03
N TYR A 387 -5.14 -15.00 8.63
CA TYR A 387 -4.74 -16.28 8.06
C TYR A 387 -5.80 -17.38 8.22
N ASN A 388 -6.56 -17.39 9.31
CA ASN A 388 -7.52 -18.45 9.60
C ASN A 388 -8.90 -18.23 8.96
N GLU A 389 -9.34 -16.98 8.88
CA GLU A 389 -10.73 -16.66 8.51
C GLU A 389 -10.80 -15.91 7.17
N PHE A 390 -9.95 -14.91 6.97
CA PHE A 390 -9.99 -14.06 5.77
C PHE A 390 -9.35 -14.73 4.54
N LEU A 391 -8.09 -15.17 4.63
CA LEU A 391 -7.37 -15.73 3.48
C LEU A 391 -8.04 -16.98 2.87
N PRO A 392 -8.62 -17.91 3.65
CA PRO A 392 -9.29 -19.07 3.06
C PRO A 392 -10.51 -18.72 2.20
N ILE A 393 -11.21 -17.64 2.52
CA ILE A 393 -12.31 -17.10 1.69
C ILE A 393 -11.73 -16.49 0.41
N MET A 394 -10.64 -15.73 0.54
CA MET A 394 -10.01 -15.04 -0.58
C MET A 394 -9.38 -15.99 -1.60
N LEU A 395 -8.60 -16.98 -1.13
CA LEU A 395 -7.71 -17.79 -1.96
C LEU A 395 -8.24 -19.21 -2.24
N GLY A 396 -9.19 -19.68 -1.43
CA GLY A 396 -9.63 -21.07 -1.43
C GLY A 396 -8.62 -22.03 -0.80
N ARG A 397 -9.12 -23.20 -0.36
CA ARG A 397 -8.34 -24.18 0.42
C ARG A 397 -7.11 -24.73 -0.30
N GLU A 398 -7.16 -24.86 -1.63
CA GLU A 398 -6.05 -25.38 -2.42
C GLU A 398 -4.85 -24.43 -2.42
N ASN A 399 -5.09 -23.12 -2.59
CA ASN A 399 -4.03 -22.13 -2.54
C ASN A 399 -3.49 -21.92 -1.13
N ILE A 400 -4.34 -21.99 -0.10
CA ILE A 400 -3.87 -21.97 1.30
C ILE A 400 -2.83 -23.06 1.55
N LYS A 401 -3.06 -24.27 1.03
CA LYS A 401 -2.08 -25.37 1.12
C LYS A 401 -0.86 -25.11 0.24
N LYS A 402 -1.08 -24.72 -1.02
CA LYS A 402 -0.01 -24.47 -2.01
C LYS A 402 1.06 -23.49 -1.51
N TYR A 403 0.63 -22.42 -0.84
CA TYR A 403 1.51 -21.37 -0.34
C TYR A 403 1.92 -21.55 1.13
N GLY A 404 1.54 -22.65 1.78
CA GLY A 404 1.90 -22.91 3.18
C GLY A 404 1.26 -21.94 4.18
N LEU A 405 0.07 -21.42 3.89
CA LEU A 405 -0.60 -20.39 4.70
C LEU A 405 -1.52 -20.96 5.79
N ALA A 406 -1.64 -22.29 5.85
CA ALA A 406 -2.46 -22.95 6.85
C ALA A 406 -1.83 -22.80 8.24
N LEU A 407 -2.65 -22.46 9.24
CA LEU A 407 -2.19 -22.41 10.62
C LEU A 407 -2.11 -23.82 11.22
N HIS A 408 -1.14 -24.04 12.09
CA HIS A 408 -1.08 -25.26 12.90
C HIS A 408 -2.27 -25.31 13.88
N GLN A 409 -2.73 -26.53 14.20
CA GLN A 409 -3.80 -26.71 15.19
C GLN A 409 -3.34 -26.39 16.63
N SER A 410 -2.03 -26.45 16.88
CA SER A 410 -1.36 -26.16 18.14
C SER A 410 0.11 -25.84 17.92
N GLY A 411 0.74 -25.16 18.88
CA GLY A 411 2.17 -24.81 18.84
C GLY A 411 2.42 -23.48 18.11
N PHE A 412 3.69 -23.23 17.82
CA PHE A 412 4.17 -22.06 17.09
C PHE A 412 4.83 -22.49 15.80
N ASP A 413 4.88 -21.56 14.86
CA ASP A 413 5.59 -21.74 13.61
C ASP A 413 7.05 -21.31 13.82
N SER A 414 7.99 -22.22 13.60
CA SER A 414 9.43 -21.94 13.69
C SER A 414 10.08 -21.73 12.31
N ASP A 415 9.29 -21.72 11.24
CA ASP A 415 9.78 -21.75 9.86
C ASP A 415 10.13 -20.35 9.34
N TYR A 416 10.63 -19.48 10.23
CA TYR A 416 11.16 -18.18 9.86
C TYR A 416 12.47 -18.34 9.07
N ASP A 417 12.45 -17.87 7.83
CA ASP A 417 13.54 -17.92 6.87
C ASP A 417 14.04 -16.50 6.57
N MET A 418 15.21 -16.16 7.14
CA MET A 418 15.89 -14.88 6.91
C MET A 418 16.28 -14.62 5.45
N SER A 419 16.20 -15.61 4.56
CA SER A 419 16.45 -15.42 3.13
C SER A 419 15.25 -14.84 2.38
N ILE A 420 14.06 -14.84 2.98
CA ILE A 420 12.85 -14.31 2.36
C ILE A 420 12.71 -12.82 2.65
N GLU A 421 12.47 -12.04 1.59
CA GLU A 421 12.28 -10.60 1.68
C GLU A 421 10.86 -10.24 2.14
N GLY A 422 10.77 -9.54 3.28
CA GLY A 422 9.51 -9.10 3.90
C GLY A 422 8.84 -7.88 3.26
N ALA A 423 9.44 -7.27 2.23
CA ALA A 423 8.85 -6.13 1.54
C ALA A 423 7.60 -6.53 0.74
N VAL A 424 6.58 -5.66 0.75
CA VAL A 424 5.38 -5.83 -0.07
C VAL A 424 5.72 -5.83 -1.56
N LEU A 425 5.07 -6.74 -2.29
CA LEU A 425 5.11 -6.86 -3.73
C LEU A 425 4.39 -5.68 -4.38
N ASN A 426 5.03 -5.05 -5.35
CA ASN A 426 4.49 -3.91 -6.07
C ASN A 426 3.21 -4.29 -6.85
N GLU A 427 3.18 -5.49 -7.43
CA GLU A 427 1.99 -6.05 -8.08
C GLU A 427 0.82 -6.20 -7.11
N PHE A 428 1.08 -6.54 -5.84
CA PHE A 428 0.06 -6.61 -4.80
C PHE A 428 -0.40 -5.21 -4.38
N ALA A 429 0.55 -4.28 -4.19
CA ALA A 429 0.29 -2.92 -3.74
C ALA A 429 -0.60 -2.13 -4.73
N VAL A 430 -0.47 -2.35 -6.04
CA VAL A 430 -1.27 -1.67 -7.07
C VAL A 430 -2.56 -2.41 -7.47
N THR A 431 -2.87 -3.55 -6.85
CA THR A 431 -4.08 -4.33 -7.16
C THR A 431 -4.97 -4.53 -5.94
N PHE A 432 -4.42 -5.05 -4.84
CA PHE A 432 -5.17 -5.41 -3.64
C PHE A 432 -6.01 -4.25 -3.05
N PRO A 433 -5.46 -3.02 -2.88
CA PRO A 433 -6.25 -1.90 -2.36
C PRO A 433 -7.39 -1.45 -3.31
N TYR A 434 -7.27 -1.73 -4.61
CA TYR A 434 -8.25 -1.28 -5.60
C TYR A 434 -9.38 -2.29 -5.82
N ILE A 435 -9.08 -3.57 -5.68
CA ILE A 435 -10.06 -4.66 -5.79
C ILE A 435 -11.14 -4.57 -4.71
N LEU A 436 -10.84 -4.09 -3.50
CA LEU A 436 -11.86 -3.99 -2.44
C LEU A 436 -13.06 -3.11 -2.83
N TRP A 437 -12.83 -2.07 -3.64
CA TRP A 437 -13.88 -1.17 -4.11
C TRP A 437 -14.85 -1.87 -5.06
N THR A 438 -14.38 -2.91 -5.74
CA THR A 438 -15.20 -3.81 -6.56
C THR A 438 -15.90 -4.88 -5.71
N LEU A 439 -15.86 -4.82 -4.38
CA LEU A 439 -16.59 -5.71 -3.47
C LEU A 439 -17.74 -4.98 -2.77
N LEU A 440 -17.67 -3.66 -2.63
CA LEU A 440 -18.71 -2.88 -1.94
C LEU A 440 -20.06 -3.00 -2.66
N PRO A 441 -21.17 -3.30 -1.96
CA PRO A 441 -22.50 -3.25 -2.56
C PRO A 441 -22.92 -1.79 -2.81
N GLN A 442 -23.98 -1.57 -3.58
CA GLN A 442 -24.57 -0.24 -3.73
C GLN A 442 -25.36 0.10 -2.46
N ASP A 443 -24.77 0.93 -1.58
CA ASP A 443 -25.40 1.38 -0.34
C ASP A 443 -24.94 2.80 0.02
N LYS A 444 -25.84 3.59 0.61
CA LYS A 444 -25.57 4.95 1.13
C LYS A 444 -24.57 4.98 2.28
N LEU A 445 -24.29 3.87 2.96
CA LEU A 445 -23.18 3.79 3.92
C LEU A 445 -21.82 3.91 3.24
N PHE A 446 -21.71 3.41 2.01
CA PHE A 446 -20.45 3.34 1.26
C PHE A 446 -20.21 4.55 0.36
N THR A 447 -21.01 5.61 0.52
CA THR A 447 -20.85 6.90 -0.18
C THR A 447 -20.42 8.04 0.74
N SER A 448 -20.31 7.78 2.05
CA SER A 448 -19.85 8.75 3.06
C SER A 448 -18.33 8.71 3.21
N PHE A 449 -17.61 9.00 2.12
CA PHE A 449 -16.14 8.98 2.13
C PHE A 449 -15.59 10.03 3.08
N ASN A 450 -14.54 9.66 3.83
CA ASN A 450 -13.79 10.60 4.68
C ASN A 450 -14.68 11.37 5.68
N ASN A 451 -15.67 10.66 6.24
CA ASN A 451 -16.66 11.21 7.16
C ASN A 451 -16.91 10.26 8.35
N PRO A 452 -16.32 10.55 9.52
CA PRO A 452 -16.43 9.68 10.68
C PRO A 452 -17.70 9.91 11.52
N ASN A 453 -18.58 10.85 11.17
CA ASN A 453 -19.71 11.25 12.02
C ASN A 453 -20.58 10.07 12.47
N ARG A 454 -20.86 9.13 11.56
CA ARG A 454 -21.69 7.96 11.84
C ARG A 454 -21.15 7.07 12.96
N VAL A 455 -19.84 7.09 13.21
CA VAL A 455 -19.23 6.32 14.30
C VAL A 455 -19.56 6.93 15.67
N TYR A 456 -19.62 8.26 15.73
CA TYR A 456 -19.83 9.01 16.97
C TYR A 456 -21.31 9.24 17.30
N GLU A 457 -22.23 8.83 16.41
CA GLU A 457 -23.66 8.77 16.71
C GLU A 457 -23.97 7.76 17.83
N SER A 458 -25.15 7.86 18.44
CA SER A 458 -25.57 6.91 19.47
C SER A 458 -25.61 5.49 18.91
N ARG A 459 -24.77 4.60 19.48
CA ARG A 459 -24.55 3.22 19.00
C ARG A 459 -24.05 3.16 17.54
N GLY A 460 -23.34 4.19 17.07
CA GLY A 460 -22.84 4.32 15.70
C GLY A 460 -21.99 3.14 15.26
N SER A 461 -20.88 2.89 15.97
CA SER A 461 -20.00 1.73 15.76
C SER A 461 -20.78 0.39 15.72
N ASP A 462 -21.67 0.15 16.68
CA ASP A 462 -22.49 -1.06 16.72
C ASP A 462 -23.39 -1.22 15.48
N ASN A 463 -24.06 -0.14 15.07
CA ASN A 463 -25.01 -0.17 13.97
C ASN A 463 -24.29 -0.40 12.63
N ILE A 464 -23.13 0.23 12.45
CA ILE A 464 -22.25 -0.01 11.31
C ILE A 464 -21.83 -1.47 11.26
N LEU A 465 -21.37 -2.05 12.38
CA LEU A 465 -20.93 -3.44 12.42
C LEU A 465 -22.08 -4.43 12.16
N ARG A 466 -23.26 -4.19 12.73
CA ARG A 466 -24.46 -4.99 12.42
C ARG A 466 -24.77 -4.95 10.93
N HIS A 467 -24.69 -3.77 10.32
CA HIS A 467 -24.89 -3.62 8.89
C HIS A 467 -23.84 -4.42 8.09
N LEU A 468 -22.55 -4.28 8.39
CA LEU A 468 -21.46 -5.01 7.72
C LEU A 468 -21.58 -6.53 7.82
N LEU A 469 -22.15 -7.03 8.93
CA LEU A 469 -22.42 -8.45 9.16
C LEU A 469 -23.68 -8.95 8.44
N SER A 470 -24.65 -8.07 8.17
CA SER A 470 -25.93 -8.41 7.55
C SER A 470 -25.99 -8.22 6.05
N THR A 471 -25.10 -7.39 5.48
CA THR A 471 -25.05 -7.14 4.03
C THR A 471 -23.94 -7.95 3.40
N ASN A 472 -24.17 -8.35 2.15
CA ASN A 472 -23.23 -9.14 1.39
C ASN A 472 -22.47 -8.26 0.39
N ILE A 473 -21.21 -8.61 0.15
CA ILE A 473 -20.43 -8.01 -0.94
C ILE A 473 -21.13 -8.27 -2.28
N ALA A 474 -20.92 -7.42 -3.27
CA ALA A 474 -21.21 -7.81 -4.64
C ALA A 474 -20.04 -8.62 -5.23
N ARG A 475 -20.33 -9.46 -6.23
CA ARG A 475 -19.31 -10.35 -6.81
C ARG A 475 -18.15 -9.53 -7.39
N PRO A 476 -16.88 -9.95 -7.15
CA PRO A 476 -15.74 -9.33 -7.78
C PRO A 476 -15.83 -9.50 -9.30
N SER A 477 -15.69 -8.40 -10.03
CA SER A 477 -15.54 -8.38 -11.49
C SER A 477 -15.06 -6.99 -11.92
N LEU A 478 -15.01 -6.71 -13.24
CA LEU A 478 -14.87 -5.36 -13.80
C LEU A 478 -16.11 -4.50 -13.48
N ARG A 479 -16.29 -4.17 -12.20
CA ARG A 479 -17.47 -3.47 -11.68
C ARG A 479 -17.08 -2.56 -10.53
N VAL A 480 -17.68 -1.38 -10.46
CA VAL A 480 -17.47 -0.41 -9.39
C VAL A 480 -18.69 0.49 -9.26
N ASN A 481 -19.02 0.91 -8.04
CA ASN A 481 -20.09 1.88 -7.81
C ASN A 481 -19.73 3.22 -8.46
N ASP A 482 -20.72 3.93 -9.01
CA ASP A 482 -20.47 5.20 -9.70
C ASP A 482 -19.88 6.26 -8.77
N GLU A 483 -20.14 6.18 -7.46
CA GLU A 483 -19.58 7.10 -6.48
C GLU A 483 -18.06 6.95 -6.32
N VAL A 484 -17.51 5.77 -6.59
CA VAL A 484 -16.04 5.55 -6.58
C VAL A 484 -15.39 6.04 -7.88
N LYS A 485 -16.14 6.02 -8.99
CA LYS A 485 -15.66 6.38 -10.33
C LYS A 485 -15.83 7.86 -10.66
N ASN A 486 -16.80 8.56 -10.05
CA ASN A 486 -17.16 9.92 -10.43
C ASN A 486 -17.19 10.90 -9.24
N GLU A 487 -17.36 10.39 -8.03
CA GLU A 487 -17.70 11.17 -6.84
C GLU A 487 -16.76 10.88 -5.67
N PHE A 488 -15.60 10.25 -5.93
CA PHE A 488 -14.72 9.83 -4.86
C PHE A 488 -14.14 11.07 -4.15
N LEU A 489 -14.30 11.14 -2.83
CA LEU A 489 -13.99 12.31 -2.01
C LEU A 489 -14.62 13.61 -2.53
N LYS A 490 -15.79 13.52 -3.19
CA LYS A 490 -16.50 14.72 -3.65
C LYS A 490 -16.75 15.67 -2.49
N ASP A 491 -16.68 16.96 -2.76
CA ASP A 491 -17.04 17.98 -1.79
C ASP A 491 -18.42 18.58 -2.11
N GLN A 492 -18.72 19.74 -1.51
CA GLN A 492 -19.94 20.50 -1.73
C GLN A 492 -20.17 20.98 -3.19
N PHE A 493 -19.15 20.96 -4.05
CA PHE A 493 -19.27 21.33 -5.46
C PHE A 493 -19.73 20.16 -6.35
N ASP A 494 -20.04 18.99 -5.76
CA ASP A 494 -20.62 17.79 -6.40
C ASP A 494 -19.78 17.26 -7.58
N ILE A 495 -18.45 17.32 -7.43
CA ILE A 495 -17.47 16.72 -8.33
C ILE A 495 -16.44 16.01 -7.46
N GLY A 496 -16.12 14.75 -7.79
CA GLY A 496 -15.07 13.98 -7.12
C GLY A 496 -14.07 13.39 -8.10
N LEU A 497 -13.13 12.62 -7.56
CA LEU A 497 -12.11 11.90 -8.34
C LEU A 497 -12.67 10.61 -8.94
N ASP A 498 -11.94 10.05 -9.89
CA ASP A 498 -12.13 8.69 -10.40
C ASP A 498 -11.02 7.79 -9.86
N LEU A 499 -11.34 7.01 -8.84
CA LEU A 499 -10.36 6.14 -8.19
C LEU A 499 -9.86 5.03 -9.12
N ILE A 500 -10.68 4.55 -10.06
CA ILE A 500 -10.28 3.50 -11.01
C ILE A 500 -9.30 4.05 -12.05
N SER A 501 -9.54 5.26 -12.55
CA SER A 501 -8.58 5.93 -13.43
C SER A 501 -7.23 6.14 -12.74
N ILE A 502 -7.23 6.55 -11.46
CA ILE A 502 -6.02 6.69 -10.64
C ILE A 502 -5.33 5.33 -10.47
N ALA A 503 -6.07 4.26 -10.15
CA ALA A 503 -5.52 2.92 -9.99
C ALA A 503 -4.80 2.42 -11.26
N LEU A 504 -5.42 2.61 -12.43
CA LEU A 504 -4.82 2.21 -13.71
C LEU A 504 -3.58 3.05 -14.05
N LYS A 505 -3.63 4.37 -13.78
CA LYS A 505 -2.45 5.25 -13.91
C LYS A 505 -1.32 4.79 -13.00
N GLN A 506 -1.63 4.48 -11.75
CA GLN A 506 -0.65 4.02 -10.78
C GLN A 506 -0.01 2.70 -11.22
N GLY A 507 -0.78 1.72 -11.72
CA GLY A 507 -0.23 0.49 -12.28
C GLY A 507 0.78 0.74 -13.42
N ARG A 508 0.48 1.68 -14.34
CA ARG A 508 1.37 2.06 -15.44
C ARG A 508 2.61 2.85 -14.96
N ASP A 509 2.43 3.78 -14.01
CA ASP A 509 3.51 4.53 -13.36
C ASP A 509 4.49 3.61 -12.60
N HIS A 510 3.96 2.57 -11.98
CA HIS A 510 4.73 1.57 -11.25
C HIS A 510 5.52 0.63 -12.17
N GLY A 511 5.36 0.76 -13.50
CA GLY A 511 5.98 -0.13 -14.47
C GLY A 511 5.54 -1.57 -14.26
N ILE A 512 4.27 -1.79 -13.89
CA ILE A 512 3.73 -3.13 -13.72
C ILE A 512 3.59 -3.77 -15.11
N PRO A 513 4.15 -4.97 -15.32
CA PRO A 513 3.97 -5.69 -16.58
C PRO A 513 2.48 -5.92 -16.89
N ALA A 514 2.20 -6.08 -18.17
CA ALA A 514 0.86 -6.40 -18.63
C ALA A 514 0.37 -7.74 -18.07
N TYR A 515 -0.96 -7.91 -18.05
CA TYR A 515 -1.59 -9.18 -17.74
C TYR A 515 -1.08 -10.27 -18.69
N THR A 516 -0.58 -11.37 -18.15
CA THR A 516 0.09 -12.41 -18.95
C THR A 516 -0.91 -13.42 -19.51
N VAL A 517 -1.16 -13.36 -20.82
CA VAL A 517 -1.95 -14.35 -21.57
C VAL A 517 -1.39 -14.49 -22.98
N ARG A 518 -1.52 -15.64 -23.64
CA ARG A 518 -0.88 -15.87 -24.95
C ARG A 518 -1.69 -15.31 -26.11
N SER A 519 -3.01 -15.21 -25.98
CA SER A 519 -3.88 -14.68 -27.04
C SER A 519 -5.25 -14.23 -26.52
N PHE A 520 -5.94 -13.39 -27.30
CA PHE A 520 -7.31 -12.98 -26.98
C PHE A 520 -8.33 -14.15 -27.01
N HIS A 521 -8.03 -15.25 -27.71
CA HIS A 521 -8.87 -16.44 -27.70
C HIS A 521 -8.82 -17.16 -26.35
N GLU A 522 -7.62 -17.21 -25.75
CA GLU A 522 -7.38 -17.82 -24.44
C GLU A 522 -8.10 -17.05 -23.31
N LEU A 523 -8.35 -15.75 -23.47
CA LEU A 523 -9.14 -14.98 -22.51
C LEU A 523 -10.52 -15.62 -22.24
N LYS A 524 -11.16 -16.25 -23.23
CA LYS A 524 -12.47 -16.90 -23.03
C LYS A 524 -12.41 -18.10 -22.10
N GLU A 525 -11.24 -18.73 -21.95
CA GLU A 525 -11.05 -19.88 -21.06
C GLU A 525 -10.89 -19.45 -19.60
N TYR A 526 -10.29 -18.27 -19.37
CA TYR A 526 -9.95 -17.79 -18.03
C TYR A 526 -10.83 -16.66 -17.52
N PHE A 527 -11.50 -15.90 -18.39
CA PHE A 527 -12.32 -14.76 -18.00
C PHE A 527 -13.79 -15.12 -17.86
N VAL A 528 -14.49 -14.36 -17.02
CA VAL A 528 -15.94 -14.51 -16.85
C VAL A 528 -16.66 -14.28 -18.17
N GLU A 529 -17.72 -15.06 -18.41
CA GLU A 529 -18.65 -14.83 -19.52
C GLU A 529 -19.46 -13.55 -19.23
N ASP A 530 -18.87 -12.40 -19.54
CA ASP A 530 -19.44 -11.07 -19.37
C ASP A 530 -19.26 -10.31 -20.70
N PRO A 531 -20.31 -9.70 -21.28
CA PRO A 531 -20.18 -8.87 -22.47
C PRO A 531 -19.10 -7.78 -22.35
N LYS A 532 -18.82 -7.31 -21.12
CA LYS A 532 -17.76 -6.33 -20.87
C LYS A 532 -16.36 -6.85 -21.16
N VAL A 533 -16.14 -8.14 -20.94
CA VAL A 533 -14.87 -8.81 -21.25
C VAL A 533 -14.65 -8.84 -22.76
N GLU A 534 -15.70 -8.96 -23.56
CA GLU A 534 -15.58 -8.93 -25.02
C GLU A 534 -15.06 -7.57 -25.54
N TYR A 535 -15.36 -6.47 -24.83
CA TYR A 535 -14.83 -5.15 -25.18
C TYR A 535 -13.32 -5.01 -24.95
N ILE A 536 -12.69 -5.83 -24.09
CA ILE A 536 -11.24 -5.77 -23.86
C ILE A 536 -10.49 -5.92 -25.19
N ASN A 537 -10.92 -6.85 -26.04
CA ASN A 537 -10.33 -7.12 -27.36
C ASN A 537 -10.56 -5.99 -28.37
N THR A 538 -11.49 -5.07 -28.09
CA THR A 538 -11.77 -3.91 -28.93
C THR A 538 -11.04 -2.65 -28.47
N ILE A 539 -10.66 -2.60 -27.19
CA ILE A 539 -10.02 -1.43 -26.57
C ILE A 539 -8.51 -1.56 -26.58
N TYR A 540 -7.96 -2.74 -26.26
CA TYR A 540 -6.53 -3.00 -26.32
C TYR A 540 -6.13 -3.54 -27.68
N GLU A 541 -5.02 -3.03 -28.23
CA GLU A 541 -4.48 -3.46 -29.52
C GLU A 541 -3.86 -4.86 -29.43
N ASN A 542 -3.20 -5.16 -28.31
CA ASN A 542 -2.57 -6.45 -28.02
C ASN A 542 -2.94 -6.97 -26.62
N VAL A 543 -2.90 -8.29 -26.42
CA VAL A 543 -3.04 -8.90 -25.09
C VAL A 543 -1.96 -8.44 -24.12
N ASP A 544 -0.74 -8.22 -24.62
CA ASP A 544 0.40 -7.68 -23.88
C ASP A 544 0.24 -6.19 -23.56
N ASP A 545 -0.90 -5.58 -23.90
CA ASP A 545 -1.26 -4.22 -23.50
C ASP A 545 -2.21 -4.18 -22.29
N ILE A 546 -2.83 -5.29 -21.90
CA ILE A 546 -3.87 -5.31 -20.86
C ILE A 546 -3.28 -4.95 -19.49
N ASP A 547 -3.83 -3.90 -18.85
CA ASP A 547 -3.44 -3.53 -17.48
C ASP A 547 -3.73 -4.68 -16.49
N LEU A 548 -2.79 -4.96 -15.57
CA LEU A 548 -2.90 -6.08 -14.62
C LEU A 548 -4.21 -6.07 -13.83
N LEU A 549 -4.64 -4.91 -13.34
CA LEU A 549 -5.90 -4.77 -12.58
C LEU A 549 -7.13 -5.16 -13.42
N VAL A 550 -7.13 -4.82 -14.71
CA VAL A 550 -8.21 -5.20 -15.63
C VAL A 550 -8.23 -6.72 -15.79
N GLY A 551 -7.08 -7.33 -16.06
CA GLY A 551 -6.97 -8.77 -16.23
C GLY A 551 -7.40 -9.53 -14.98
N VAL A 552 -6.87 -9.15 -13.81
CA VAL A 552 -7.20 -9.76 -12.52
C VAL A 552 -8.70 -9.73 -12.21
N LEU A 553 -9.37 -8.62 -12.47
CA LEU A 553 -10.81 -8.48 -12.22
C LEU A 553 -11.68 -9.14 -13.29
N ALA A 554 -11.14 -9.45 -14.46
CA ALA A 554 -11.84 -10.16 -15.52
C ALA A 554 -11.79 -11.69 -15.35
N GLU A 555 -10.83 -12.22 -14.58
CA GLU A 555 -10.70 -13.66 -14.34
C GLU A 555 -11.93 -14.30 -13.67
N GLN A 556 -12.21 -15.54 -14.07
CA GLN A 556 -13.13 -16.41 -13.34
C GLN A 556 -12.54 -16.76 -11.97
N PRO A 557 -13.33 -16.65 -10.89
CA PRO A 557 -12.91 -17.12 -9.58
C PRO A 557 -12.57 -18.61 -9.59
N LEU A 558 -11.47 -18.98 -8.92
CA LEU A 558 -11.17 -20.39 -8.67
C LEU A 558 -12.25 -21.04 -7.80
N LYS A 559 -12.40 -22.36 -7.89
CA LYS A 559 -13.39 -23.08 -7.09
C LYS A 559 -13.16 -22.86 -5.58
N GLY A 560 -14.15 -22.29 -4.91
CA GLY A 560 -14.07 -21.99 -3.46
C GLY A 560 -13.17 -20.81 -3.11
N SER A 561 -12.79 -20.00 -4.10
CA SER A 561 -12.04 -18.75 -3.98
C SER A 561 -12.94 -17.59 -4.40
N LEU A 562 -12.68 -16.38 -3.88
CA LEU A 562 -13.31 -15.17 -4.40
C LEU A 562 -12.67 -14.69 -5.70
N PHE A 563 -11.39 -14.99 -5.90
CA PHE A 563 -10.61 -14.46 -7.01
C PHE A 563 -10.03 -15.54 -7.92
N GLY A 564 -9.68 -15.13 -9.13
CA GLY A 564 -9.03 -15.95 -10.13
C GLY A 564 -7.57 -16.28 -9.84
N PRO A 565 -6.92 -17.06 -10.73
CA PRO A 565 -5.57 -17.58 -10.53
C PRO A 565 -4.50 -16.51 -10.34
N THR A 566 -4.58 -15.38 -11.05
CA THR A 566 -3.54 -14.35 -10.96
C THR A 566 -3.56 -13.66 -9.60
N MET A 567 -4.73 -13.22 -9.14
CA MET A 567 -4.82 -12.61 -7.81
C MET A 567 -4.51 -13.62 -6.70
N ALA A 568 -4.96 -14.87 -6.84
CA ALA A 568 -4.63 -15.91 -5.88
C ALA A 568 -3.11 -16.18 -5.81
N CYS A 569 -2.39 -16.03 -6.93
CA CYS A 569 -0.93 -16.11 -6.98
C CYS A 569 -0.25 -14.91 -6.30
N ILE A 570 -0.63 -13.70 -6.69
CA ILE A 570 -0.06 -12.46 -6.15
C ILE A 570 -0.28 -12.39 -4.63
N ALA A 571 -1.52 -12.55 -4.18
CA ALA A 571 -1.85 -12.53 -2.75
C ALA A 571 -1.25 -13.72 -2.01
N GLY A 572 -1.29 -14.93 -2.58
CA GLY A 572 -0.68 -16.11 -1.95
C GLY A 572 0.81 -15.94 -1.68
N LYS A 573 1.56 -15.39 -2.65
CA LYS A 573 2.99 -15.07 -2.48
C LYS A 573 3.22 -13.90 -1.53
N GLN A 574 2.35 -12.88 -1.55
CA GLN A 574 2.46 -11.76 -0.61
C GLN A 574 2.29 -12.23 0.83
N PHE A 575 1.21 -12.95 1.13
CA PHE A 575 0.95 -13.43 2.49
C PHE A 575 1.95 -14.51 2.92
N GLN A 576 2.53 -15.26 1.99
CA GLN A 576 3.66 -16.13 2.31
C GLN A 576 4.84 -15.33 2.85
N ARG A 577 5.15 -14.16 2.28
CA ARG A 577 6.23 -13.28 2.76
C ARG A 577 5.94 -12.71 4.15
N THR A 578 4.68 -12.39 4.46
CA THR A 578 4.32 -11.88 5.79
C THR A 578 4.25 -12.96 6.87
N THR A 579 4.30 -14.25 6.52
CA THR A 579 4.58 -15.31 7.52
C THR A 579 6.02 -15.24 8.03
N GLN A 580 6.91 -14.60 7.27
CA GLN A 580 8.31 -14.37 7.59
C GLN A 580 8.45 -13.13 8.46
N GLU A 581 7.60 -13.04 9.48
CA GLU A 581 7.77 -12.12 10.58
C GLU A 581 8.47 -12.91 11.67
N ALA A 582 9.63 -12.44 12.12
CA ALA A 582 10.38 -13.15 13.15
C ALA A 582 9.45 -13.45 14.33
N VAL A 583 9.20 -14.74 14.56
CA VAL A 583 8.75 -15.21 15.86
C VAL A 583 9.99 -15.05 16.73
N THR A 584 10.01 -14.03 17.58
CA THR A 584 11.04 -13.96 18.61
C THR A 584 10.76 -15.09 19.60
N GLU A 585 11.25 -16.30 19.31
CA GLU A 585 11.40 -17.34 20.32
C GLU A 585 12.56 -16.96 21.23
N MET A 586 12.27 -16.82 22.53
CA MET A 586 12.96 -17.55 23.59
C MET A 586 12.33 -17.22 24.95
N ILE A 587 11.71 -18.22 25.59
CA ILE A 587 12.27 -18.84 26.79
C ILE A 587 12.20 -20.36 26.61
N ASN A 588 13.37 -21.00 26.70
CA ASN A 588 13.57 -22.43 26.77
C ASN A 588 13.00 -22.99 28.08
N ASP A 589 12.21 -24.06 27.96
CA ASP A 589 11.56 -24.81 29.03
C ASP A 589 12.51 -25.83 29.69
N SER A 590 13.75 -25.43 30.02
CA SER A 590 14.75 -26.35 30.60
C SER A 590 15.61 -25.75 31.71
N ASP A 591 15.05 -24.86 32.53
CA ASP A 591 15.58 -24.60 33.87
C ASP A 591 14.45 -24.68 34.92
N PRO A 592 14.43 -25.68 35.80
CA PRO A 592 13.46 -25.77 36.87
C PRO A 592 13.83 -24.77 37.98
N ILE A 593 12.81 -24.14 38.57
CA ILE A 593 12.82 -23.20 39.73
C ILE A 593 12.60 -21.73 39.32
N ARG A 594 11.33 -21.32 39.11
CA ARG A 594 10.46 -20.74 40.16
C ARG A 594 9.11 -20.33 39.57
N SER A 595 8.07 -20.79 40.24
CA SER A 595 6.71 -20.26 40.31
C SER A 595 6.51 -18.87 39.67
N ASP A 596 5.82 -18.83 38.54
CA ASP A 596 4.63 -17.99 38.37
C ASP A 596 3.92 -18.46 37.09
N GLY A 597 2.68 -18.92 37.25
CA GLY A 597 1.85 -19.39 36.15
C GLY A 597 1.47 -18.22 35.24
N TYR A 598 2.02 -18.20 34.03
CA TYR A 598 1.66 -17.25 32.99
C TYR A 598 1.38 -18.00 31.69
N ILE A 599 0.11 -18.06 31.30
CA ILE A 599 -0.30 -18.48 29.96
C ILE A 599 -0.33 -17.21 29.09
N ILE A 600 0.69 -17.03 28.26
CA ILE A 600 0.69 -16.08 27.14
C ILE A 600 1.09 -16.92 25.92
N ALA A 601 0.09 -17.22 25.09
CA ALA A 601 0.29 -17.97 23.86
C ALA A 601 0.88 -17.06 22.77
N THR A 602 1.95 -17.55 22.12
CA THR A 602 2.58 -16.93 20.95
C THR A 602 1.65 -16.95 19.72
N GLU A 603 2.04 -16.13 18.74
CA GLU A 603 1.39 -15.91 17.44
C GLU A 603 0.90 -17.24 16.80
N LYS A 604 -0.34 -17.20 16.28
CA LYS A 604 -1.19 -18.30 15.76
C LYS A 604 -2.11 -19.06 16.75
N ARG A 605 -2.15 -18.77 18.06
CA ARG A 605 -3.24 -19.32 18.92
C ARG A 605 -3.58 -18.46 20.14
N VAL A 606 -4.63 -17.65 20.08
CA VAL A 606 -5.34 -17.19 21.29
C VAL A 606 -6.78 -17.67 21.22
N LEU A 607 -7.15 -18.55 22.15
CA LEU A 607 -8.49 -19.07 22.40
C LEU A 607 -9.43 -17.97 22.91
N LEU A 608 -10.72 -18.15 22.62
CA LEU A 608 -11.88 -17.41 23.13
C LEU A 608 -11.88 -17.22 24.64
#